data_AF-A0A285Z2T8-F1
#
_entry.id   AF-A0A285Z2T8-F1
#
_cell.length_a   1.000
_cell.length_b   1.000
_cell.length_c   1.000
_cell.angle_alpha   90.00
_cell.angle_beta   90.00
_cell.angle_gamma   90.00
#
_symmetry.space_group_name_H-M   'P 1'
#
loop_
_entity.id
_entity.type
_entity.pdbx_description
1 polymer ?
#
loop_
_entity_poly.entity_id
_entity_poly.type
_entity_poly.pdbx_seq_one_letter_code
_entity_poly.pdbx_strand_id
1 'polypeptide(L)'
;MFDHPTHPEIAEWFTQFNVPEVSYSVCSIDQSNEPPEHWFYKRKKLRPESLKLDLHIPANGSWWVDLSRHDKLFNVQWRPNNDLRIESQQLRYRKQIKWPRLHNLMGFPLLVEQLQQCLEVTFLRHANIGARLLEPEALARNPELRQWLAPCADTFGWNRRMQPE
;
A
#
# COMPACT_ATOMS: atom_id res chain seq x y z
N MET A 1 25.09 -7.76 16.59
CA MET A 1 23.85 -7.66 15.80
C MET A 1 22.85 -6.99 16.72
N PHE A 2 22.38 -5.79 16.38
CA PHE A 2 21.38 -5.11 17.21
C PHE A 2 20.00 -5.65 16.82
N ASP A 3 19.53 -6.68 17.52
CA ASP A 3 18.13 -7.10 17.43
C ASP A 3 17.27 -5.95 17.95
N HIS A 4 16.71 -5.19 17.02
CA HIS A 4 15.69 -4.21 17.35
C HIS A 4 14.38 -4.98 17.46
N PRO A 5 13.71 -4.97 18.63
CA PRO A 5 12.42 -5.63 18.76
C PRO A 5 11.42 -5.03 17.77
N THR A 6 10.56 -5.87 17.22
CA THR A 6 9.46 -5.44 16.34
C THR A 6 8.59 -4.45 17.09
N HIS A 7 8.20 -3.37 16.40
CA HIS A 7 7.34 -2.36 17.00
C HIS A 7 5.96 -2.97 17.38
N PRO A 8 5.34 -2.62 18.52
CA PRO A 8 4.12 -3.28 19.00
C PRO A 8 2.98 -3.35 17.99
N GLU A 9 2.68 -2.26 17.28
CA GLU A 9 1.65 -2.24 16.21
C GLU A 9 1.96 -3.24 15.08
N ILE A 10 3.24 -3.42 14.75
CA ILE A 10 3.67 -4.34 13.69
C ILE A 10 3.72 -5.78 14.21
N ALA A 11 4.09 -5.99 15.47
CA ALA A 11 4.03 -7.30 16.10
C ALA A 11 2.57 -7.80 16.21
N GLU A 12 1.64 -6.90 16.54
CA GLU A 12 0.20 -7.19 16.51
C GLU A 12 -0.27 -7.54 15.09
N TRP A 13 0.18 -6.79 14.08
CA TRP A 13 -0.09 -7.10 12.68
C TRP A 13 0.44 -8.49 12.28
N PHE A 14 1.71 -8.80 12.57
CA PHE A 14 2.31 -10.11 12.29
C PHE A 14 1.51 -11.24 12.96
N THR A 15 1.15 -11.05 14.23
CA THR A 15 0.38 -12.03 15.01
C THR A 15 -1.02 -12.23 14.43
N GLN A 16 -1.73 -11.14 14.14
CA GLN A 16 -3.10 -11.17 13.62
C GLN A 16 -3.19 -11.89 12.27
N PHE A 17 -2.18 -11.72 11.41
CA PHE A 17 -2.15 -12.34 10.10
C PHE A 17 -1.37 -13.66 10.05
N ASN A 18 -0.97 -14.20 11.20
CA ASN A 18 -0.17 -15.44 11.27
C ASN A 18 1.06 -15.39 10.34
N VAL A 19 1.69 -14.21 10.25
CA VAL A 19 2.91 -13.99 9.46
C VAL A 19 4.10 -14.13 10.42
N PRO A 20 5.14 -14.89 10.06
CA PRO A 20 6.32 -15.03 10.91
C PRO A 20 6.93 -13.66 11.24
N GLU A 21 7.13 -13.41 12.53
CA GLU A 21 7.86 -12.24 12.98
C GLU A 21 9.34 -12.42 12.64
N VAL A 22 9.83 -11.65 11.66
CA VAL A 22 11.22 -11.72 11.19
C VAL A 22 11.85 -10.34 11.30
N SER A 23 12.94 -10.24 12.07
CA SER A 23 13.72 -9.00 12.20
C SER A 23 14.13 -8.46 10.82
N TYR A 24 13.97 -7.14 10.65
CA TYR A 24 14.26 -6.43 9.39
C TYR A 24 13.43 -6.85 8.17
N SER A 25 12.40 -7.69 8.36
CA SER A 25 11.47 -7.98 7.29
C SER A 25 10.70 -6.73 6.87
N VAL A 26 10.28 -6.74 5.61
CA VAL A 26 9.43 -5.71 5.04
C VAL A 26 8.34 -6.41 4.25
N CYS A 27 7.09 -6.09 4.54
CA CYS A 27 5.96 -6.40 3.68
C CYS A 27 5.56 -5.15 2.89
N SER A 28 5.07 -5.33 1.67
CA SER A 28 4.54 -4.26 0.83
C SER A 28 3.28 -4.69 0.09
N ILE A 29 2.33 -3.78 -0.04
CA ILE A 29 1.05 -3.99 -0.70
C ILE A 29 0.85 -2.84 -1.68
N ASP A 30 0.86 -3.16 -2.97
CA ASP A 30 0.70 -2.20 -4.04
C ASP A 30 -0.73 -2.30 -4.62
N GLN A 31 -1.42 -1.17 -4.77
CA GLN A 31 -2.66 -1.02 -5.53
C GLN A 31 -2.55 0.09 -6.57
N SER A 32 -3.25 -0.04 -7.68
CA SER A 32 -3.21 0.96 -8.75
C SER A 32 -4.50 0.98 -9.56
N ASN A 33 -4.80 2.12 -10.19
CA ASN A 33 -5.85 2.24 -11.20
C ASN A 33 -5.39 1.77 -12.60
N GLU A 34 -4.18 1.23 -12.69
CA GLU A 34 -3.60 0.60 -13.87
C GLU A 34 -3.08 -0.80 -13.54
N PRO A 35 -3.04 -1.72 -14.52
CA PRO A 35 -2.41 -3.03 -14.36
C PRO A 35 -1.00 -2.93 -13.78
N PRO A 36 -0.61 -3.77 -12.80
CA PRO A 36 0.71 -3.72 -12.18
C PRO A 36 1.86 -3.71 -13.20
N GLU A 37 1.75 -4.48 -14.28
CA GLU A 37 2.75 -4.53 -15.34
C GLU A 37 3.06 -3.17 -15.99
N HIS A 38 2.09 -2.24 -16.02
CA HIS A 38 2.30 -0.90 -16.56
C HIS A 38 3.34 -0.14 -15.75
N TRP A 39 3.37 -0.31 -14.42
CA TRP A 39 4.35 0.35 -13.55
C TRP A 39 5.76 -0.23 -13.66
N PHE A 40 5.88 -1.52 -13.97
CA PHE A 40 7.15 -2.22 -13.94
C PHE A 40 7.84 -2.34 -15.30
N TYR A 41 7.14 -2.85 -16.32
CA TYR A 41 7.76 -3.19 -17.61
C TYR A 41 6.98 -2.70 -18.84
N LYS A 42 5.80 -2.11 -18.67
CA LYS A 42 5.00 -1.48 -19.72
C LYS A 42 4.73 0.01 -19.46
N ARG A 43 5.71 0.76 -18.96
CA ARG A 43 5.56 2.17 -18.52
C ARG A 43 4.98 3.13 -19.55
N LYS A 44 5.20 2.88 -20.84
CA LYS A 44 4.61 3.69 -21.93
C LYS A 44 3.08 3.60 -22.00
N LYS A 45 2.46 2.65 -21.30
CA LYS A 45 1.00 2.50 -21.21
C LYS A 45 0.36 3.28 -20.07
N LEU A 46 1.16 3.84 -19.15
CA LEU A 46 0.62 4.69 -18.08
C LEU A 46 0.11 6.00 -18.65
N ARG A 47 -1.06 6.41 -18.17
CA ARG A 47 -1.61 7.73 -18.42
C ARG A 47 -0.99 8.72 -17.42
N PRO A 48 -0.95 10.02 -17.72
CA PRO A 48 -0.48 11.03 -16.77
C PRO A 48 -1.16 10.94 -15.39
N GLU A 49 -2.46 10.66 -15.39
CA GLU A 49 -3.31 10.51 -14.21
C GLU A 49 -3.30 9.13 -13.57
N SER A 50 -2.48 8.19 -14.05
CA SER A 50 -2.32 6.89 -13.41
C SER A 50 -1.78 7.05 -11.99
N LEU A 51 -2.38 6.34 -11.04
CA LEU A 51 -2.11 6.39 -9.60
C LEU A 51 -1.58 5.05 -9.11
N LYS A 52 -0.61 5.10 -8.21
CA LYS A 52 -0.09 3.94 -7.48
C LYS A 52 -0.12 4.25 -5.98
N LEU A 53 -0.70 3.34 -5.21
CA LEU A 53 -0.78 3.37 -3.76
C LEU A 53 0.04 2.22 -3.21
N ASP A 54 1.09 2.54 -2.45
CA ASP A 54 2.05 1.57 -1.93
C ASP A 54 2.08 1.63 -0.40
N LEU A 55 1.61 0.58 0.26
CA LEU A 55 1.78 0.38 1.69
C LEU A 55 3.08 -0.37 1.94
N HIS A 56 3.93 0.15 2.82
CA HIS A 56 5.16 -0.46 3.28
C HIS A 56 5.10 -0.72 4.78
N ILE A 57 5.45 -1.93 5.19
CA ILE A 57 5.34 -2.43 6.57
C ILE A 57 6.70 -3.01 6.98
N PRO A 58 7.68 -2.17 7.37
CA PRO A 58 8.92 -2.63 7.96
C PRO A 58 8.69 -3.08 9.41
N ALA A 59 9.39 -4.13 9.84
CA ALA A 59 9.31 -4.67 11.21
C ALA A 59 9.56 -3.63 12.33
N ASN A 60 10.32 -2.57 12.03
CA ASN A 60 10.70 -1.53 12.99
C ASN A 60 9.59 -0.51 13.31
N GLY A 61 8.38 -0.66 12.79
CA GLY A 61 7.25 0.26 13.08
C GLY A 61 7.19 1.51 12.23
N SER A 62 8.17 1.75 11.36
CA SER A 62 8.16 2.90 10.44
C SER A 62 7.34 2.62 9.18
N TRP A 63 6.12 2.10 9.32
CA TRP A 63 5.26 1.87 8.16
C TRP A 63 4.92 3.18 7.45
N TRP A 64 4.60 3.12 6.17
CA TRP A 64 4.05 4.28 5.45
C TRP A 64 3.17 3.83 4.31
N VAL A 65 2.25 4.69 3.90
CA VAL A 65 1.49 4.56 2.66
C VAL A 65 1.90 5.71 1.75
N ASP A 66 2.27 5.41 0.51
CA ASP A 66 2.61 6.40 -0.52
C ASP A 66 1.59 6.36 -1.65
N LEU A 67 0.93 7.49 -1.93
CA LEU A 67 0.12 7.68 -3.12
C LEU A 67 0.89 8.56 -4.10
N SER A 68 1.25 8.00 -5.24
CA SER A 68 1.95 8.71 -6.30
C SER A 68 1.12 8.74 -7.58
N ARG A 69 1.22 9.88 -8.29
CA ARG A 69 0.68 10.04 -9.65
C ARG A 69 1.80 9.99 -10.67
N HIS A 70 1.55 9.35 -11.82
CA HIS A 70 2.57 9.06 -12.82
C HIS A 70 3.29 10.32 -13.34
N ASP A 71 2.54 11.40 -13.61
CA ASP A 71 3.06 12.70 -14.05
C ASP A 71 3.72 13.54 -12.94
N LYS A 72 3.84 12.99 -11.71
CA LYS A 72 4.41 13.64 -10.52
C LYS A 72 3.71 14.93 -10.12
N LEU A 73 2.45 15.11 -10.50
CA LEU A 73 1.69 16.30 -10.17
C LEU A 73 1.45 16.44 -8.66
N PHE A 74 1.37 15.31 -7.97
CA PHE A 74 1.38 15.25 -6.51
C PHE A 74 1.97 13.92 -6.01
N ASN A 75 2.37 13.93 -4.74
CA ASN A 75 2.64 12.76 -3.91
C ASN A 75 2.02 12.98 -2.53
N VAL A 76 1.43 11.95 -1.94
CA VAL A 76 0.85 12.00 -0.60
C VAL A 76 1.36 10.81 0.21
N GLN A 77 1.79 11.07 1.44
CA GLN A 77 2.28 10.03 2.35
C GLN A 77 1.53 10.05 3.67
N TRP A 78 1.14 8.87 4.12
CA TRP A 78 0.63 8.62 5.47
C TRP A 78 1.67 7.83 6.26
N ARG A 79 1.92 8.24 7.50
CA ARG A 79 2.89 7.67 8.40
C ARG A 79 2.28 7.51 9.80
N PRO A 80 2.92 6.77 10.73
CA PRO A 80 2.44 6.60 12.09
C PRO A 80 2.29 7.97 12.78
N ASN A 81 1.52 8.00 13.86
CA ASN A 81 1.20 9.23 14.60
C ASN A 81 0.41 10.27 13.78
N ASN A 82 -0.38 9.82 12.79
CA ASN A 82 -1.24 10.67 11.96
C ASN A 82 -0.45 11.73 11.16
N ASP A 83 0.81 11.43 10.82
CA ASP A 83 1.65 12.28 9.98
C ASP A 83 1.24 12.10 8.51
N LEU A 84 0.55 13.12 7.99
CA LEU A 84 0.12 13.23 6.60
C LEU A 84 0.95 14.29 5.89
N ARG A 85 1.66 13.89 4.84
CA ARG A 85 2.49 14.77 4.02
C ARG A 85 1.93 14.85 2.61
N ILE A 86 1.81 16.06 2.08
CA ILE A 86 1.26 16.31 0.75
C ILE A 86 2.26 17.18 0.00
N GLU A 87 2.82 16.64 -1.07
CA GLU A 87 3.76 17.33 -1.96
C GLU A 87 3.05 17.60 -3.29
N SER A 88 2.81 18.87 -3.62
CA SER A 88 2.29 19.27 -4.93
C SER A 88 2.53 20.76 -5.18
N GLN A 89 2.70 21.13 -6.45
CA GLN A 89 2.74 22.54 -6.85
C GLN A 89 1.34 23.14 -7.03
N GLN A 90 0.30 22.32 -7.26
CA GLN A 90 -1.04 22.83 -7.51
C GLN A 90 -1.83 23.07 -6.21
N LEU A 91 -2.58 24.17 -6.17
CA LEU A 91 -3.39 24.55 -5.00
C LEU A 91 -4.50 23.53 -4.71
N ARG A 92 -5.07 22.93 -5.76
CA ARG A 92 -6.11 21.88 -5.65
C ARG A 92 -5.68 20.76 -4.71
N TYR A 93 -4.55 20.12 -4.99
CA TYR A 93 -4.05 18.99 -4.21
C TYR A 93 -3.59 19.40 -2.80
N ARG A 94 -3.09 20.63 -2.60
CA ARG A 94 -2.64 21.07 -1.27
C ARG A 94 -3.75 21.52 -0.33
N LYS A 95 -4.83 22.13 -0.85
CA LYS A 95 -5.81 22.83 -0.01
C LYS A 95 -7.27 22.47 -0.27
N GLN A 96 -7.62 22.00 -1.47
CA GLN A 96 -9.03 21.77 -1.82
C GLN A 96 -9.43 20.31 -1.59
N ILE A 97 -8.52 19.37 -1.83
CA ILE A 97 -8.78 17.96 -1.55
C ILE A 97 -8.74 17.73 -0.04
N LYS A 98 -9.83 17.16 0.48
CA LYS A 98 -9.90 16.66 1.85
C LYS A 98 -9.26 15.28 1.90
N TRP A 99 -7.95 15.25 2.10
CA TRP A 99 -7.21 14.00 2.20
C TRP A 99 -7.66 13.21 3.43
N PRO A 100 -8.00 11.91 3.28
CA PRO A 100 -8.34 11.05 4.40
C PRO A 100 -7.18 10.92 5.39
N ARG A 101 -7.50 10.65 6.65
CA ARG A 101 -6.50 10.36 7.69
C ARG A 101 -6.37 8.85 7.86
N LEU A 102 -5.14 8.40 8.11
CA LEU A 102 -4.84 7.02 8.45
C LEU A 102 -4.21 7.00 9.84
N HIS A 103 -4.98 6.54 10.83
CA HIS A 103 -4.57 6.56 12.22
C HIS A 103 -3.70 5.37 12.62
N ASN A 104 -3.90 4.22 11.96
CA ASN A 104 -3.15 2.99 12.18
C ASN A 104 -3.09 2.21 10.86
N LEU A 105 -2.17 1.24 10.82
CA LEU A 105 -1.95 0.36 9.67
C LEU A 105 -3.21 -0.38 9.22
N MET A 106 -4.03 -0.85 10.18
CA MET A 106 -5.23 -1.65 9.91
C MET A 106 -6.31 -0.90 9.13
N GLY A 107 -6.29 0.44 9.15
CA GLY A 107 -7.19 1.30 8.38
C GLY A 107 -6.89 1.38 6.88
N PHE A 108 -5.85 0.71 6.38
CA PHE A 108 -5.46 0.79 4.97
C PHE A 108 -6.58 0.47 3.96
N PRO A 109 -7.39 -0.60 4.10
CA PRO A 109 -8.47 -0.87 3.15
C PRO A 109 -9.51 0.27 3.07
N LEU A 110 -9.86 0.88 4.21
CA LEU A 110 -10.76 2.03 4.27
C LEU A 110 -10.14 3.27 3.61
N LEU A 111 -8.82 3.47 3.79
CA LEU A 111 -8.10 4.55 3.12
C LEU A 111 -8.25 4.47 1.60
N VAL A 112 -8.15 3.26 1.03
CA VAL A 112 -8.29 3.04 -0.42
C VAL A 112 -9.67 3.49 -0.90
N GLU A 113 -10.74 3.10 -0.21
CA GLU A 113 -12.10 3.52 -0.54
C GLU A 113 -12.28 5.04 -0.46
N GLN A 114 -11.78 5.66 0.60
CA GLN A 114 -11.86 7.11 0.79
C GLN A 114 -11.08 7.87 -0.29
N LEU A 115 -9.94 7.34 -0.74
CA LEU A 115 -9.16 7.91 -1.84
C LEU A 115 -9.90 7.84 -3.18
N GLN A 116 -10.60 6.73 -3.47
CA GLN A 116 -11.44 6.62 -4.67
C GLN A 116 -12.51 7.71 -4.70
N GLN A 117 -13.16 7.95 -3.55
CA GLN A 117 -14.20 8.98 -3.43
C GLN A 117 -13.64 10.40 -3.57
N CYS A 118 -12.55 10.73 -2.88
CA CYS A 118 -12.05 12.11 -2.86
C CYS A 118 -11.28 12.52 -4.13
N LEU A 119 -10.76 11.54 -4.88
CA LEU A 119 -10.08 11.76 -6.16
C LEU A 119 -10.97 11.48 -7.37
N GLU A 120 -12.17 10.92 -7.17
CA GLU A 120 -13.08 10.49 -8.23
C GLU A 120 -12.40 9.49 -9.20
N VAL A 121 -11.72 8.48 -8.63
CA VAL A 121 -11.00 7.43 -9.36
C VAL A 121 -11.41 6.05 -8.89
N THR A 122 -11.10 5.03 -9.67
CA THR A 122 -11.29 3.63 -9.29
C THR A 122 -9.95 2.91 -9.32
N PHE A 123 -9.54 2.33 -8.20
CA PHE A 123 -8.41 1.39 -8.15
C PHE A 123 -8.86 0.03 -8.67
N LEU A 124 -7.96 -0.71 -9.29
CA LEU A 124 -8.19 -2.11 -9.59
C LEU A 124 -8.39 -2.86 -8.28
N ARG A 125 -9.35 -3.79 -8.25
CA ARG A 125 -9.57 -4.72 -7.13
C ARG A 125 -8.50 -5.83 -7.12
N HIS A 126 -7.24 -5.40 -7.18
CA HIS A 126 -6.04 -6.22 -7.19
C HIS A 126 -5.04 -5.66 -6.20
N ALA A 127 -4.46 -6.52 -5.37
CA ALA A 127 -3.36 -6.19 -4.47
C ALA A 127 -2.12 -7.00 -4.86
N ASN A 128 -1.02 -6.32 -5.20
CA ASN A 128 0.25 -6.99 -5.47
C ASN A 128 1.12 -6.96 -4.21
N ILE A 129 1.45 -8.14 -3.69
CA ILE A 129 2.23 -8.31 -2.47
C ILE A 129 3.71 -8.43 -2.83
N GLY A 130 4.54 -7.63 -2.17
CA GLY A 130 5.99 -7.75 -2.18
C GLY A 130 6.51 -7.97 -0.77
N ALA A 131 7.65 -8.63 -0.63
CA ALA A 131 8.26 -8.81 0.67
C ALA A 131 9.78 -8.96 0.61
N ARG A 132 10.44 -8.72 1.75
CA ARG A 132 11.86 -8.97 1.99
C ARG A 132 12.00 -9.79 3.27
N LEU A 133 12.79 -10.87 3.22
CA LEU A 133 12.97 -11.85 4.30
C LEU A 133 11.67 -12.61 4.70
N LEU A 134 10.64 -12.49 3.88
CA LEU A 134 9.37 -13.22 3.95
C LEU A 134 9.06 -13.72 2.55
N GLU A 135 8.23 -14.75 2.43
CA GLU A 135 7.80 -15.31 1.14
C GLU A 135 6.57 -14.54 0.61
N PRO A 136 6.69 -13.74 -0.46
CA PRO A 136 5.57 -12.92 -0.97
C PRO A 136 4.39 -13.76 -1.44
N GLU A 137 4.65 -14.96 -1.96
CA GLU A 137 3.60 -15.89 -2.38
C GLU A 137 2.79 -16.42 -1.18
N ALA A 138 3.46 -16.77 -0.08
CA ALA A 138 2.78 -17.21 1.12
C ALA A 138 1.89 -16.10 1.70
N LEU A 139 2.38 -14.86 1.70
CA LEU A 139 1.59 -13.69 2.11
C LEU A 139 0.39 -13.46 1.17
N ALA A 140 0.58 -13.55 -0.15
CA ALA A 140 -0.49 -13.37 -1.12
C ALA A 140 -1.56 -14.47 -1.06
N ARG A 141 -1.24 -15.65 -0.51
CA ARG A 141 -2.18 -16.77 -0.29
C ARG A 141 -2.76 -16.81 1.13
N ASN A 142 -2.29 -15.96 2.04
CA ASN A 142 -2.71 -15.93 3.43
C ASN A 142 -4.19 -15.51 3.56
N PRO A 143 -5.07 -16.34 4.13
CA PRO A 143 -6.51 -16.07 4.14
C PRO A 143 -6.88 -14.88 5.03
N GLU A 144 -6.20 -14.66 6.15
CA GLU A 144 -6.45 -13.54 7.06
C GLU A 144 -6.08 -12.21 6.39
N LEU A 145 -4.95 -12.15 5.70
CA LEU A 145 -4.50 -10.98 4.94
C LEU A 145 -5.45 -10.67 3.78
N ARG A 146 -5.91 -11.71 3.08
CA ARG A 146 -6.93 -11.57 2.02
C ARG A 146 -8.25 -11.05 2.57
N GLN A 147 -8.69 -11.55 3.72
CA GLN A 147 -9.92 -11.09 4.36
C GLN A 147 -9.81 -9.62 4.78
N TRP A 148 -8.67 -9.21 5.31
CA TRP A 148 -8.42 -7.81 5.65
C TRP A 148 -8.44 -6.89 4.42
N LEU A 149 -7.88 -7.34 3.29
CA LEU A 149 -7.86 -6.59 2.03
C LEU A 149 -9.14 -6.71 1.19
N ALA A 150 -10.06 -7.61 1.53
CA ALA A 150 -11.31 -7.85 0.79
C ALA A 150 -12.13 -6.60 0.45
N PRO A 151 -12.20 -5.55 1.32
CA PRO A 151 -12.88 -4.31 0.95
C PRO A 151 -12.31 -3.65 -0.32
N CYS A 152 -10.99 -3.72 -0.53
CA CYS A 152 -10.31 -3.04 -1.62
C CYS A 152 -9.67 -3.95 -2.68
N ALA A 153 -9.63 -5.28 -2.50
CA ALA A 153 -9.03 -6.22 -3.43
C ALA A 153 -9.75 -7.58 -3.46
N ASP A 154 -9.96 -8.11 -4.67
CA ASP A 154 -10.51 -9.47 -4.89
C ASP A 154 -9.42 -10.43 -5.37
N THR A 155 -8.42 -9.91 -6.07
CA THR A 155 -7.33 -10.68 -6.66
C THR A 155 -5.99 -10.29 -6.05
N PHE A 156 -5.06 -11.24 -6.00
CA PHE A 156 -3.78 -11.07 -5.32
C PHE A 156 -2.64 -11.51 -6.24
N GLY A 157 -1.65 -10.64 -6.38
CA GLY A 157 -0.42 -10.89 -7.12
C GLY A 157 0.79 -10.93 -6.20
N TRP A 158 1.90 -11.46 -6.72
CA TRP A 158 3.22 -11.34 -6.09
C TRP A 158 4.29 -11.24 -7.16
N ASN A 159 5.51 -10.86 -6.77
CA ASN A 159 6.62 -10.64 -7.71
C ASN A 159 6.29 -9.64 -8.82
N ARG A 160 5.37 -8.69 -8.54
CA ARG A 160 5.01 -7.60 -9.47
C ARG A 160 4.36 -8.13 -10.76
N ARG A 161 3.64 -9.24 -10.65
CA ARG A 161 2.90 -9.88 -11.75
C ARG A 161 1.48 -10.21 -11.29
N MET A 162 0.51 -9.96 -12.15
CA MET A 162 -0.79 -10.63 -12.03
C MET A 162 -0.58 -12.12 -12.32
N GLN A 163 -1.08 -12.98 -11.44
CA GLN A 163 -1.03 -14.42 -11.61
C GLN A 163 -2.31 -14.87 -12.33
N PRO A 164 -2.24 -15.87 -13.21
CA PRO A 164 -3.44 -16.49 -13.74
C PRO A 164 -4.20 -17.18 -12.60
N GLU A 165 -5.54 -17.09 -12.64
CA GLU A 165 -6.46 -17.74 -11.69
C GLU A 165 -6.30 -19.27 -11.65
#